data_AF-A0A0Q4DAY0-F1
#
_entry.id   AF-A0A0Q4DAY0-F1
#
_cell.length_a   1.000
_cell.length_b   1.000
_cell.length_c   1.000
_cell.angle_alpha   90.00
_cell.angle_beta   90.00
_cell.angle_gamma   90.00
#
_symmetry.space_group_name_H-M   'P 1'
#
loop_
_entity.id
_entity.type
_entity.pdbx_description
1 polymer ?
#
loop_
_entity_poly.entity_id
_entity_poly.type
_entity_poly.pdbx_seq_one_letter_code
_entity_poly.pdbx_strand_id
1 'polypeptide(L)'
;MSDVVDFAAQIEADRIARGIAEASQPMAVGVAGECDECEWWMPRLVGGLCPYCRDGRPRPADWEPPVPPNSSSAPVAPAISKEPAPMPAKSIQLPAAAQNAIRKVEELAQSKGISIGQAAAELIDREIALPASNVVTVDLCTIGVPALLDHLRAAFDDRADHSAELVALIERAEAAEVRATAAEEKLAQFKALLA
;
A
#
# COMPACT_ATOMS: atom_id res chain seq x y z
N MET A 1 34.60 -25.74 4.26
CA MET A 1 35.23 -25.62 2.93
C MET A 1 34.10 -25.31 1.99
N SER A 2 34.08 -24.11 1.41
CA SER A 2 33.13 -23.81 0.34
C SER A 2 33.57 -24.55 -0.91
N ASP A 3 32.65 -25.26 -1.55
CA ASP A 3 32.94 -25.94 -2.80
C ASP A 3 32.72 -24.99 -4.00
N VAL A 4 32.91 -25.50 -5.22
CA VAL A 4 32.74 -24.72 -6.44
C VAL A 4 31.29 -24.26 -6.63
N VAL A 5 30.33 -25.00 -6.09
CA VAL A 5 28.90 -24.67 -6.18
C VAL A 5 28.60 -23.47 -5.28
N ASP A 6 29.16 -23.46 -4.07
CA ASP A 6 29.03 -22.34 -3.14
C ASP A 6 29.59 -21.03 -3.74
N PHE A 7 30.75 -21.10 -4.41
CA PHE A 7 31.33 -19.93 -5.07
C PHE A 7 30.49 -19.43 -6.26
N ALA A 8 29.91 -20.34 -7.05
CA ALA A 8 29.03 -19.96 -8.14
C ALA A 8 27.76 -19.27 -7.62
N ALA A 9 27.16 -19.80 -6.55
CA ALA A 9 25.99 -19.21 -5.90
C ALA A 9 26.28 -17.80 -5.34
N GLN A 10 27.46 -17.61 -4.74
CA GLN A 10 27.90 -16.31 -4.24
C GLN A 10 27.98 -15.26 -5.37
N ILE A 11 28.58 -15.63 -6.51
CA ILE A 11 28.73 -14.73 -7.65
C ILE A 11 27.37 -14.34 -8.24
N GLU A 12 26.43 -15.30 -8.32
CA GLU A 12 25.08 -15.04 -8.80
C GLU A 12 24.32 -14.10 -7.86
N ALA A 13 24.40 -14.35 -6.56
CA ALA A 13 23.81 -13.49 -5.54
C ALA A 13 24.35 -12.04 -5.63
N ASP A 14 25.66 -11.87 -5.77
CA ASP A 14 26.30 -10.56 -5.91
C ASP A 14 25.88 -9.83 -7.20
N ARG A 15 25.58 -10.58 -8.28
CA ARG A 15 25.10 -10.01 -9.54
C ARG A 15 23.64 -9.55 -9.41
N ILE A 16 22.80 -10.36 -8.79
CA ILE A 16 21.40 -10.02 -8.52
C ILE A 16 21.31 -8.81 -7.59
N ALA A 17 22.10 -8.80 -6.51
CA ALA A 17 22.13 -7.70 -5.55
C ALA A 17 22.48 -6.36 -6.22
N ARG A 18 23.47 -6.36 -7.11
CA ARG A 18 23.82 -5.17 -7.92
C ARG A 18 22.68 -4.73 -8.84
N GLY A 19 22.05 -5.66 -9.53
CA GLY A 19 20.91 -5.36 -10.41
C GLY A 19 19.72 -4.76 -9.64
N ILE A 20 19.41 -5.27 -8.45
CA ILE A 20 18.34 -4.74 -7.59
C ILE A 20 18.71 -3.33 -7.09
N ALA A 21 19.95 -3.12 -6.65
CA ALA A 21 20.42 -1.82 -6.21
C ALA A 21 20.33 -0.75 -7.32
N GLU A 22 20.68 -1.11 -8.56
CA GLU A 22 20.53 -0.22 -9.72
C GLU A 22 19.07 0.05 -10.07
N ALA A 23 18.21 -0.97 -10.08
CA ALA A 23 16.80 -0.84 -10.43
C ALA A 23 15.98 -0.08 -9.35
N SER A 24 16.42 -0.13 -8.09
CA SER A 24 15.77 0.54 -6.96
C SER A 24 16.16 2.01 -6.80
N GLN A 25 17.00 2.56 -7.69
CA GLN A 25 17.33 3.96 -7.65
C GLN A 25 16.07 4.83 -7.75
N PRO A 26 15.95 5.89 -6.92
CA PRO A 26 14.79 6.75 -6.93
C PRO A 26 14.65 7.42 -8.30
N MET A 27 13.55 7.12 -8.99
CA MET A 27 13.25 7.77 -10.26
C MET A 27 12.77 9.19 -10.00
N ALA A 28 13.29 10.16 -10.77
CA ALA A 28 12.83 11.54 -10.69
C ALA A 28 11.31 11.64 -10.88
N VAL A 29 10.69 12.57 -10.14
CA VAL A 29 9.30 12.96 -10.37
C VAL A 29 9.25 13.56 -11.77
N GLY A 30 8.46 12.94 -12.66
CA GLY A 30 8.44 13.37 -14.05
C GLY A 30 7.59 14.61 -14.23
N VAL A 31 7.89 15.37 -15.28
CA VAL A 31 7.17 16.62 -15.61
C VAL A 31 6.29 16.38 -16.83
N ALA A 32 5.11 17.00 -16.88
CA ALA A 32 4.25 16.93 -18.06
C ALA A 32 4.87 17.74 -19.22
N GLY A 33 4.82 17.19 -20.43
CA GLY A 33 5.42 17.84 -21.60
C GLY A 33 5.40 16.95 -22.84
N GLU A 34 6.13 17.36 -23.86
CA GLU A 34 6.31 16.63 -25.11
C GLU A 34 7.60 15.80 -25.07
N CYS A 35 7.54 14.56 -25.57
CA CYS A 35 8.69 13.65 -25.57
C CYS A 35 9.71 14.05 -26.65
N ASP A 36 10.99 14.12 -26.31
CA ASP A 36 12.06 14.53 -27.22
C ASP A 36 12.29 13.56 -28.40
N GLU A 37 11.89 12.29 -28.27
CA GLU A 37 12.14 11.27 -29.29
C GLU A 37 10.93 10.98 -30.19
N CYS A 38 9.73 10.99 -29.61
CA CYS A 38 8.52 10.60 -30.33
C CYS A 38 7.47 11.72 -30.47
N GLU A 39 7.76 12.91 -29.93
CA GLU A 39 6.93 14.12 -30.06
C GLU A 39 5.50 13.98 -29.51
N TRP A 40 5.24 12.92 -28.73
CA TRP A 40 3.96 12.74 -28.06
C TRP A 40 3.94 13.49 -26.74
N TRP A 41 2.85 14.19 -26.48
CA TRP A 41 2.59 14.74 -25.16
C TRP A 41 2.38 13.61 -24.15
N MET A 42 2.96 13.76 -22.97
CA MET A 42 2.88 12.81 -21.86
C MET A 42 2.66 13.55 -20.55
N PRO A 43 1.84 12.99 -19.64
CA PRO A 43 1.64 13.59 -18.32
C PRO A 43 2.87 13.47 -17.43
N ARG A 44 3.81 12.57 -17.76
CA ARG A 44 5.03 12.33 -16.98
C ARG A 44 6.21 11.95 -17.87
N LEU A 45 7.14 12.89 -18.05
CA LEU A 45 8.44 12.69 -18.71
C LEU A 45 9.55 12.62 -17.68
N VAL A 46 10.51 11.72 -17.88
CA VAL A 46 11.72 11.63 -17.05
C VAL A 46 12.91 11.87 -17.96
N GLY A 47 13.61 12.99 -17.76
CA GLY A 47 14.72 13.40 -18.63
C GLY A 47 14.29 13.68 -20.07
N GLY A 48 13.08 14.24 -20.28
CA GLY A 48 12.54 14.54 -21.62
C GLY A 48 11.95 13.35 -22.36
N LEU A 49 12.08 12.13 -21.82
CA LEU A 49 11.60 10.91 -22.47
C LEU A 49 10.31 10.36 -21.85
N CYS A 50 9.43 9.85 -22.72
CA CYS A 50 8.24 9.12 -22.32
C CYS A 50 8.60 7.72 -21.78
N PRO A 51 7.70 7.05 -21.05
CA PRO A 51 7.96 5.72 -20.50
C PRO A 51 8.38 4.69 -21.57
N TYR A 52 7.78 4.73 -22.76
CA TYR A 52 8.07 3.77 -23.83
C TYR A 52 9.45 3.99 -24.45
N CYS A 53 9.78 5.23 -24.80
CA CYS A 53 11.08 5.63 -25.33
C CYS A 53 12.22 5.35 -24.34
N ARG A 54 12.02 5.74 -23.08
CA ARG A 54 13.00 5.50 -22.01
C ARG A 54 13.23 4.01 -21.74
N ASP A 55 12.15 3.22 -21.69
CA ASP A 55 12.24 1.80 -21.33
C ASP A 55 12.51 0.90 -22.55
N GLY A 56 12.50 1.43 -23.78
CA GLY A 56 12.69 0.69 -25.03
C GLY A 56 11.58 -0.33 -25.31
N ARG A 57 10.40 -0.18 -24.69
CA ARG A 57 9.31 -1.16 -24.80
C ARG A 57 8.37 -0.81 -25.95
N PRO A 58 7.90 -1.81 -26.72
CA PRO A 58 6.87 -1.57 -27.72
C PRO A 58 5.57 -1.15 -27.02
N ARG A 59 4.83 -0.27 -27.70
CA ARG A 59 3.50 0.16 -27.25
C ARG A 59 2.48 -0.99 -27.42
N PRO A 60 1.52 -1.14 -26.50
CA PRO A 60 0.37 -2.02 -26.69
C PRO A 60 -0.40 -1.66 -27.98
N ALA A 61 -1.07 -2.64 -28.59
CA ALA A 61 -1.79 -2.45 -29.84
C ALA A 61 -3.00 -1.51 -29.72
N ASP A 62 -3.59 -1.45 -28.53
CA ASP A 62 -4.73 -0.62 -28.15
C ASP A 62 -4.33 0.70 -27.48
N TRP A 63 -3.03 1.03 -27.48
CA TRP A 63 -2.54 2.23 -26.83
C TRP A 63 -2.81 3.48 -27.68
N GLU A 64 -3.53 4.43 -27.10
CA GLU A 64 -3.76 5.76 -27.68
C GLU A 64 -2.95 6.82 -26.89
N PRO A 65 -2.25 7.73 -27.58
CA PRO A 65 -1.47 8.76 -26.94
C PRO A 65 -2.37 9.76 -26.19
N PRO A 66 -1.99 10.17 -24.97
CA PRO A 66 -2.77 11.12 -24.20
C PRO A 66 -2.71 12.50 -24.86
N VAL A 67 -3.88 13.15 -24.91
CA VAL A 67 -4.02 14.47 -25.53
C VAL A 67 -3.66 15.56 -24.51
N PRO A 68 -2.90 16.61 -24.88
CA PRO A 68 -2.57 17.69 -23.95
C PRO A 68 -3.83 18.37 -23.40
N PRO A 69 -3.86 18.74 -22.11
CA PRO A 69 -5.05 19.24 -21.43
C PRO A 69 -5.59 20.57 -22.01
N ASN A 70 -4.75 21.32 -22.72
CA ASN A 70 -5.12 22.60 -23.34
C ASN A 70 -5.34 22.50 -24.86
N SER A 71 -5.35 21.29 -25.43
CA SER A 71 -5.58 21.13 -26.86
C SER A 71 -7.08 21.20 -27.19
N SER A 72 -7.41 21.66 -28.41
CA SER A 72 -8.79 21.68 -28.92
C SER A 72 -9.42 20.29 -29.04
N SER A 73 -8.57 19.24 -29.03
CA SER A 73 -8.95 17.83 -29.11
C SER A 73 -8.96 17.14 -27.75
N ALA A 74 -8.63 17.86 -26.66
CA ALA A 74 -8.74 17.32 -25.32
C ALA A 74 -10.20 16.92 -25.11
N PRO A 75 -10.49 15.69 -24.63
CA PRO A 75 -11.84 15.39 -24.19
C PRO A 75 -12.19 16.46 -23.16
N VAL A 76 -13.26 17.22 -23.42
CA VAL A 76 -13.79 18.17 -22.44
C VAL A 76 -13.96 17.36 -21.18
N ALA A 77 -13.06 17.57 -20.20
CA ALA A 77 -13.22 16.99 -18.89
C ALA A 77 -14.68 17.29 -18.52
N PRO A 78 -15.51 16.28 -18.18
CA PRO A 78 -16.89 16.56 -17.86
C PRO A 78 -16.82 17.68 -16.84
N ALA A 79 -17.36 18.84 -17.21
CA ALA A 79 -17.51 19.92 -16.27
C ALA A 79 -18.10 19.23 -15.04
N ILE A 80 -17.46 19.37 -13.88
CA ILE A 80 -18.11 19.00 -12.63
C ILE A 80 -19.27 20.00 -12.54
N SER A 81 -20.34 19.66 -13.24
CA SER A 81 -21.59 20.37 -13.26
C SER A 81 -22.01 20.34 -11.81
N LYS A 82 -22.15 21.53 -11.23
CA LYS A 82 -22.87 21.75 -9.98
C LYS A 82 -24.01 20.74 -9.91
N GLU A 83 -24.00 19.99 -8.81
CA GLU A 83 -24.86 18.86 -8.49
C GLU A 83 -26.21 18.91 -9.22
N PRO A 84 -26.59 17.87 -9.98
CA PRO A 84 -27.98 17.73 -10.36
C PRO A 84 -28.84 17.60 -9.09
N ALA A 85 -29.99 18.26 -9.12
CA ALA A 85 -30.97 18.36 -8.04
C ALA A 85 -31.19 17.06 -7.25
N PRO A 86 -31.51 17.15 -5.94
CA PRO A 86 -31.61 15.99 -5.06
C PRO A 86 -32.68 15.03 -5.59
N MET A 87 -32.24 13.85 -6.03
CA MET A 87 -33.13 12.71 -6.19
C MET A 87 -33.75 12.35 -4.83
N PRO A 88 -34.99 11.83 -4.77
CA PRO A 88 -35.58 11.41 -3.52
C PRO A 88 -34.71 10.31 -2.92
N ALA A 89 -34.04 10.64 -1.82
CA ALA A 89 -33.16 9.73 -1.13
C ALA A 89 -33.95 8.49 -0.71
N LYS A 90 -33.72 7.36 -1.37
CA LYS A 90 -33.80 6.09 -0.68
C LYS A 90 -32.77 6.22 0.43
N SER A 91 -33.23 6.44 1.66
CA SER A 91 -32.35 6.63 2.81
C SER A 91 -31.48 5.39 2.92
N ILE A 92 -30.22 5.52 2.52
CA ILE A 92 -29.21 4.54 2.87
C ILE A 92 -29.18 4.61 4.39
N GLN A 93 -29.72 3.59 5.05
CA GLN A 93 -29.66 3.49 6.50
C GLN A 93 -28.19 3.33 6.87
N LEU A 94 -27.56 4.45 7.22
CA LEU A 94 -26.20 4.45 7.73
C LEU A 94 -26.19 3.65 9.05
N PRO A 95 -25.24 2.73 9.23
CA PRO A 95 -25.09 2.03 10.50
C PRO A 95 -24.83 3.03 11.63
N ALA A 96 -25.25 2.70 12.85
CA ALA A 96 -25.13 3.60 14.00
C ALA A 96 -23.70 4.10 14.24
N ALA A 97 -22.70 3.28 13.91
CA ALA A 97 -21.28 3.66 13.97
C ALA A 97 -20.95 4.85 13.05
N ALA A 98 -21.48 4.87 11.82
CA ALA A 98 -21.26 5.98 10.88
C ALA A 98 -21.96 7.26 11.35
N GLN A 99 -23.16 7.13 11.93
CA GLN A 99 -23.89 8.28 12.48
C GLN A 99 -23.15 8.93 13.66
N ASN A 100 -22.55 8.11 14.53
CA ASN A 100 -21.76 8.59 15.65
C ASN A 100 -20.47 9.28 15.19
N ALA A 101 -19.81 8.78 14.15
CA ALA A 101 -18.62 9.41 13.57
C ALA A 101 -18.94 10.78 12.97
N ILE A 102 -20.03 10.88 12.19
CA ILE A 102 -20.48 12.15 11.59
C ILE A 102 -20.76 13.19 12.68
N ARG A 103 -21.47 12.81 13.75
CA ARG A 103 -21.77 13.71 14.87
C ARG A 103 -20.50 14.28 15.52
N LYS A 104 -19.49 13.44 15.74
CA LYS A 104 -18.20 13.88 16.31
C LYS A 104 -17.49 14.89 15.41
N VAL A 105 -17.53 14.69 14.09
CA VAL A 105 -16.94 15.64 13.12
C VAL A 105 -17.70 16.97 13.16
N GLU A 106 -19.03 16.94 13.21
CA GLU A 106 -19.88 18.13 13.27
C GLU A 106 -19.67 18.93 14.57
N GLU A 107 -19.63 18.26 15.72
CA GLU A 107 -19.35 18.88 17.03
C GLU A 107 -17.96 19.55 17.05
N LEU A 108 -16.96 18.90 16.45
CA LEU A 108 -15.60 19.44 16.37
C LEU A 108 -15.51 20.62 15.38
N ALA A 109 -16.19 20.54 14.24
CA ALA A 109 -16.31 21.65 13.29
C ALA A 109 -16.98 22.87 13.94
N GLN A 110 -18.07 22.65 14.67
CA GLN A 110 -18.83 23.72 15.33
C GLN A 110 -18.06 24.36 16.48
N SER A 111 -17.38 23.56 17.31
CA SER A 111 -16.59 24.08 18.44
C SER A 111 -15.37 24.89 18.02
N LYS A 112 -14.77 24.57 16.87
CA LYS A 112 -13.58 25.26 16.35
C LYS A 112 -13.87 26.29 15.25
N GLY A 113 -15.10 26.34 14.74
CA GLY A 113 -15.46 27.20 13.61
C GLY A 113 -14.74 26.86 12.30
N ILE A 114 -14.37 25.59 12.11
CA ILE A 114 -13.63 25.10 10.94
C ILE A 114 -14.55 24.31 10.00
N SER A 115 -14.11 24.09 8.76
CA SER A 115 -14.87 23.28 7.81
C SER A 115 -14.97 21.81 8.26
N ILE A 116 -16.06 21.13 7.88
CA ILE A 116 -16.27 19.69 8.16
C ILE A 116 -15.08 18.85 7.67
N GLY A 117 -14.54 19.18 6.49
CA GLY A 117 -13.37 18.49 5.94
C GLY A 117 -12.10 18.64 6.79
N GLN A 118 -11.86 19.83 7.35
CA GLN A 118 -10.75 20.06 8.28
C GLN A 118 -10.96 19.36 9.63
N ALA A 119 -12.19 19.38 10.15
CA ALA A 119 -12.53 18.67 11.37
C ALA A 119 -12.36 17.14 11.22
N ALA A 120 -12.73 16.59 10.06
CA ALA A 120 -12.51 15.19 9.75
C ALA A 120 -11.02 14.86 9.63
N ALA A 121 -10.23 15.69 8.95
CA ALA A 121 -8.78 15.52 8.83
C ALA A 121 -8.11 15.54 10.22
N GLU A 122 -8.47 16.47 11.10
CA GLU A 122 -7.91 16.53 12.46
C GLU A 122 -8.27 15.30 13.31
N LEU A 123 -9.48 14.76 13.16
CA LEU A 123 -9.88 13.54 13.87
C LEU A 123 -9.12 12.32 13.35
N ILE A 124 -8.91 12.24 12.04
CA ILE A 124 -8.10 11.21 11.41
C ILE A 124 -6.65 11.33 11.86
N ASP A 125 -6.06 12.53 11.86
CA ASP A 125 -4.69 12.74 12.34
C ASP A 125 -4.54 12.39 13.82
N ARG A 126 -5.57 12.63 14.64
CA ARG A 126 -5.60 12.25 16.06
C ARG A 126 -5.73 10.75 16.31
N GLU A 127 -6.45 10.02 15.46
CA GLU A 127 -6.58 8.55 15.56
C GLU A 127 -5.43 7.81 14.88
N ILE A 128 -4.81 8.38 13.83
CA ILE A 128 -3.60 7.85 13.16
C ILE A 128 -2.34 8.14 13.98
N ALA A 129 -2.34 9.20 14.80
CA ALA A 129 -1.36 9.34 15.86
C ALA A 129 -1.52 8.13 16.80
N LEU A 130 -0.71 7.09 16.55
CA LEU A 130 -0.48 5.98 17.47
C LEU A 130 -0.43 6.58 18.88
N PRO A 131 -1.18 6.01 19.86
CA PRO A 131 -1.12 6.51 21.23
C PRO A 131 0.36 6.55 21.55
N ALA A 132 0.89 7.75 21.83
CA ALA A 132 2.32 7.98 21.95
C ALA A 132 2.89 6.79 22.71
N SER A 133 3.48 5.85 21.97
CA SER A 133 4.11 4.73 22.62
C SER A 133 5.15 5.46 23.46
N ASN A 134 5.14 5.20 24.75
CA ASN A 134 6.26 5.58 25.59
C ASN A 134 7.44 4.80 25.02
N VAL A 135 8.02 5.30 23.92
CA VAL A 135 9.30 4.87 23.40
C VAL A 135 10.21 5.39 24.48
N VAL A 136 10.48 4.52 25.45
CA VAL A 136 11.58 4.69 26.36
C VAL A 136 12.81 4.68 25.46
N THR A 137 13.23 5.85 25.00
CA THR A 137 14.51 6.05 24.35
C THR A 137 15.56 5.84 25.42
N VAL A 138 15.97 4.59 25.58
CA VAL A 138 17.09 4.23 26.44
C VAL A 138 18.35 4.68 25.73
N ASP A 139 19.05 5.67 26.28
CA ASP A 139 20.33 6.13 25.74
C ASP A 139 21.40 5.07 26.01
N LEU A 140 21.60 4.18 25.02
CA LEU A 140 22.42 2.97 25.11
C LEU A 140 23.89 3.24 25.48
N CYS A 141 24.36 4.48 25.36
CA CYS A 141 25.72 4.87 25.73
C CYS A 141 25.94 5.09 27.23
N THR A 142 24.86 5.10 28.05
CA THR A 142 24.95 5.41 29.49
C THR A 142 24.52 4.26 30.41
N ILE A 143 23.84 3.24 29.89
CA ILE A 143 23.33 2.12 30.70
C ILE A 143 24.26 0.92 30.59
N GLY A 144 24.78 0.45 31.73
CA GLY A 144 25.55 -0.78 31.80
C GLY A 144 24.71 -2.00 31.41
N VAL A 145 25.34 -3.00 30.77
CA VAL A 145 24.70 -4.24 30.28
C VAL A 145 23.72 -4.89 31.28
N PRO A 146 23.99 -4.96 32.60
CA PRO A 146 23.05 -5.55 33.55
C PRO A 146 21.71 -4.80 33.63
N ALA A 147 21.77 -3.47 33.68
CA ALA A 147 20.57 -2.63 33.78
C ALA A 147 19.76 -2.62 32.47
N LEU A 148 20.44 -2.79 31.32
CA LEU A 148 19.79 -2.97 30.03
C LEU A 148 19.02 -4.30 29.97
N LEU A 149 19.60 -5.39 30.49
CA LEU A 149 18.94 -6.70 30.54
C LEU A 149 17.68 -6.67 31.44
N ASP A 150 17.73 -5.95 32.55
CA ASP A 150 16.57 -5.81 33.43
C ASP A 150 15.46 -4.95 32.79
N HIS A 151 15.82 -3.90 32.04
CA HIS A 151 14.86 -3.12 31.25
C HIS A 151 14.18 -3.96 30.16
N LEU A 152 14.95 -4.77 29.45
CA LEU A 152 14.41 -5.66 28.43
C LEU A 152 13.48 -6.69 29.06
N ARG A 153 13.85 -7.32 30.18
CA ARG A 153 12.98 -8.27 30.89
C ARG A 153 11.65 -7.64 31.29
N ALA A 154 11.67 -6.47 31.91
CA ALA A 154 10.45 -5.75 32.29
C ALA A 154 9.57 -5.41 31.07
N ALA A 155 10.17 -5.00 29.96
CA ALA A 155 9.45 -4.70 28.72
C ALA A 155 8.84 -5.96 28.05
N PHE A 156 9.47 -7.13 28.21
CA PHE A 156 8.94 -8.40 27.72
C PHE A 156 7.86 -8.98 28.64
N ASP A 157 7.96 -8.79 29.96
CA ASP A 157 6.97 -9.26 30.94
C ASP A 157 5.62 -8.52 30.80
N ASP A 158 5.63 -7.24 30.39
CA ASP A 158 4.43 -6.45 30.13
C ASP A 158 3.73 -6.77 28.79
N ARG A 159 4.34 -7.60 27.94
CA ARG A 159 3.77 -7.94 26.63
C ARG A 159 2.76 -9.08 26.80
N ALA A 160 1.55 -8.87 26.28
CA ALA A 160 0.54 -9.93 26.25
C ALA A 160 1.06 -11.17 25.51
N ASP A 161 0.92 -12.34 26.14
CA ASP A 161 1.33 -13.61 25.54
C ASP A 161 0.35 -14.01 24.43
N HIS A 162 0.76 -13.83 23.18
CA HIS A 162 -0.01 -14.20 22.00
C HIS A 162 0.32 -15.62 21.49
N SER A 163 1.08 -16.42 22.24
CA SER A 163 1.48 -17.77 21.82
C SER A 163 0.26 -18.67 21.54
N ALA A 164 -0.77 -18.60 22.39
CA ALA A 164 -2.00 -19.36 22.20
C ALA A 164 -2.79 -18.93 20.94
N GLU A 165 -2.79 -17.63 20.61
CA GLU A 165 -3.43 -17.12 19.40
C GLU A 165 -2.68 -17.58 18.14
N LEU A 166 -1.35 -17.59 18.20
CA LEU A 166 -0.49 -18.08 17.13
C LEU A 166 -0.72 -19.57 16.87
N VAL A 167 -0.78 -20.40 17.92
CA VAL A 167 -1.10 -21.83 17.79
C VAL A 167 -2.47 -22.02 17.16
N ALA A 168 -3.49 -21.28 17.62
CA ALA A 168 -4.83 -21.37 17.05
C ALA A 168 -4.92 -20.90 15.58
N LEU A 169 -4.01 -20.03 15.13
CA LEU A 169 -3.91 -19.61 13.72
C LEU A 169 -3.23 -20.69 12.87
N ILE A 170 -2.17 -21.31 13.38
CA ILE A 170 -1.47 -22.40 12.70
C ILE A 170 -2.42 -23.58 12.50
N GLU A 171 -3.14 -24.00 13.55
CA GLU A 171 -4.13 -25.09 13.46
C GLU A 171 -5.24 -24.78 12.43
N ARG A 172 -5.69 -23.52 12.35
CA ARG A 172 -6.67 -23.10 11.34
C ARG A 172 -6.13 -23.13 9.92
N ALA A 173 -4.85 -22.79 9.73
CA ALA A 173 -4.19 -22.84 8.44
C ALA A 173 -4.02 -24.30 7.96
N GLU A 174 -3.53 -25.18 8.82
CA GLU A 174 -3.39 -26.62 8.52
C GLU A 174 -4.75 -27.26 8.19
N ALA A 175 -5.81 -26.93 8.95
CA ALA A 175 -7.15 -27.41 8.65
C ALA A 175 -7.74 -26.85 7.33
N ALA A 176 -7.26 -25.69 6.87
CA ALA A 176 -7.64 -25.15 5.56
C ALA A 176 -6.93 -25.88 4.42
N GLU A 177 -5.63 -26.18 4.59
CA GLU A 177 -4.83 -26.92 3.61
C GLU A 177 -5.38 -28.35 3.39
N VAL A 178 -5.72 -29.06 4.48
CA VAL A 178 -6.34 -30.40 4.38
C VAL A 178 -7.68 -30.35 3.65
N ARG A 179 -8.47 -29.28 3.81
CA ARG A 179 -9.73 -29.12 3.08
C ARG A 179 -9.51 -28.80 1.60
N ALA A 180 -8.46 -28.05 1.27
CA ALA A 180 -8.11 -27.73 -0.11
C ALA A 180 -7.67 -28.98 -0.87
N THR A 181 -6.77 -29.78 -0.30
CA THR A 181 -6.30 -31.03 -0.93
C THR A 181 -7.45 -32.02 -1.12
N ALA A 182 -8.33 -32.18 -0.12
CA ALA A 182 -9.52 -33.03 -0.24
C ALA A 182 -10.51 -32.53 -1.31
N ALA A 183 -10.60 -31.21 -1.55
CA ALA A 183 -11.43 -30.66 -2.61
C ALA A 183 -10.82 -30.91 -3.99
N GLU A 184 -9.49 -30.79 -4.12
CA GLU A 184 -8.76 -31.10 -5.35
C GLU A 184 -8.88 -32.58 -5.73
N GLU A 185 -8.78 -33.50 -4.77
CA GLU A 185 -8.99 -34.93 -5.00
C GLU A 185 -10.42 -35.23 -5.48
N LYS A 186 -11.43 -34.61 -4.87
CA LYS A 186 -12.83 -34.74 -5.31
C LYS A 186 -13.01 -34.21 -6.72
N LEU A 187 -12.42 -33.06 -7.05
CA LEU A 187 -12.47 -32.50 -8.40
C LEU A 187 -11.77 -33.42 -9.42
N ALA A 188 -10.66 -34.05 -9.05
CA ALA A 188 -9.98 -35.04 -9.90
C ALA A 188 -10.85 -36.28 -10.15
N GLN A 189 -11.53 -36.79 -9.11
CA GLN A 189 -12.47 -37.91 -9.24
C GLN A 189 -13.67 -37.55 -10.13
N PHE A 190 -14.24 -36.35 -9.99
CA PHE A 190 -15.33 -35.87 -10.85
C PHE A 190 -14.89 -35.73 -12.31
N LYS A 191 -13.67 -35.21 -12.56
CA LYS A 191 -13.11 -35.14 -13.91
C LYS A 191 -12.91 -36.52 -14.53
N ALA A 192 -12.46 -37.50 -13.76
CA ALA A 192 -12.27 -38.87 -14.23
C ALA A 192 -13.59 -39.59 -14.58
N LEU A 193 -14.70 -39.24 -13.92
CA LEU A 193 -16.03 -39.79 -14.22
C LEU A 193 -16.71 -39.13 -15.45
N LEU A 194 -16.25 -37.95 -15.84
CA LEU A 194 -16.75 -37.20 -17.00
C LEU A 194 -15.95 -37.45 -18.28
N ALA A 195 -14.82 -38.16 -18.20
CA ALA A 195 -13.98 -38.60 -19.32
C ALA A 195 -14.37 -40.01 -19.78
#